data_AF-A0A7X1GKR1-F1
#
_entry.id   AF-A0A7X1GKR1-F1
#
_cell.length_a   1.000
_cell.length_b   1.000
_cell.length_c   1.000
_cell.angle_alpha   90.00
_cell.angle_beta   90.00
_cell.angle_gamma   90.00
#
_symmetry.space_group_name_H-M   'P 1'
#
loop_
_entity.id
_entity.type
_entity.pdbx_description
1 polymer ?
#
loop_
_entity_poly.entity_id
_entity_poly.type
_entity_poly.pdbx_seq_one_letter_code
_entity_poly.pdbx_strand_id
1 'polypeptide(L)' 'MKPKKIQNLKGFLCKSVEGKFFFRTYKEDGSFNDYEIYHSDLEIEILDSDAYIYDRKGDLYIDHSPKTLGKE' A
#
# COMPACT_ATOMS: atom_id res chain seq x y z
N MET A 1 15.42 6.64 -20.94
CA MET A 1 14.18 7.28 -20.43
C MET A 1 14.57 8.35 -19.43
N LYS A 2 13.93 9.53 -19.44
CA LYS A 2 14.21 10.61 -18.47
C LYS A 2 13.36 10.38 -17.20
N PRO A 3 13.93 10.44 -15.99
CA PRO A 3 13.16 10.29 -14.77
C PRO A 3 12.20 11.49 -14.57
N LYS A 4 11.04 11.25 -13.96
CA LYS A 4 10.07 12.28 -13.57
C LYS A 4 9.87 12.24 -12.07
N LYS A 5 10.01 13.39 -11.40
CA LYS A 5 9.69 13.52 -9.97
C LYS A 5 8.20 13.29 -9.75
N ILE A 6 7.86 12.43 -8.80
CA ILE A 6 6.48 12.19 -8.38
C ILE A 6 6.05 13.37 -7.48
N GLN A 7 4.87 13.93 -7.76
CA GLN A 7 4.22 14.95 -6.95
C GLN A 7 2.74 14.57 -6.83
N ASN A 8 2.27 14.28 -5.62
CA ASN A 8 0.86 13.99 -5.32
C ASN A 8 0.25 12.80 -6.07
N LEU A 9 1.03 11.75 -6.36
CA LEU A 9 0.50 10.53 -6.97
C LEU A 9 -0.20 9.68 -5.89
N LYS A 10 -1.51 9.47 -6.04
CA LYS A 10 -2.31 8.62 -5.15
C LYS A 10 -2.47 7.22 -5.72
N GLY A 11 -2.43 6.23 -4.84
CA GLY A 11 -2.53 4.82 -5.18
C GLY A 11 -2.43 3.97 -3.92
N PHE A 12 -2.17 2.69 -4.09
CA PHE A 12 -2.16 1.70 -3.03
C PHE A 12 -0.82 0.98 -3.00
N LEU A 13 -0.28 0.77 -1.80
CA LEU A 13 0.82 -0.17 -1.60
C LEU A 13 0.22 -1.58 -1.53
N CYS A 14 0.55 -2.42 -2.50
CA CYS A 14 0.03 -3.77 -2.62
C CYS A 14 1.15 -4.78 -2.38
N LYS A 15 0.78 -5.98 -1.92
CA LYS A 15 1.67 -7.14 -1.78
C LYS A 15 1.25 -8.23 -2.76
N SER A 16 2.19 -8.74 -3.55
CA SER A 16 1.93 -9.83 -4.47
C SER A 16 1.79 -11.17 -3.72
N VAL A 17 1.30 -12.19 -4.43
CA VAL A 17 1.24 -13.57 -3.90
C VAL A 17 2.62 -14.14 -3.53
N GLU A 18 3.68 -13.64 -4.16
CA GLU A 18 5.08 -13.99 -3.86
C GLU A 18 5.69 -13.12 -2.75
N GLY A 19 4.92 -12.15 -2.21
CA GLY A 19 5.35 -11.27 -1.13
C GLY A 19 6.10 -10.01 -1.57
N LYS A 20 6.22 -9.74 -2.87
CA LYS A 20 6.82 -8.50 -3.39
C LYS A 20 5.85 -7.33 -3.22
N PHE A 21 6.36 -6.20 -2.72
CA PHE A 21 5.59 -4.96 -2.66
C PHE A 21 5.66 -4.19 -3.99
N PHE A 22 4.53 -3.61 -4.39
CA PHE A 22 4.42 -2.75 -5.55
C PHE A 22 3.37 -1.65 -5.29
N PHE A 23 3.49 -0.54 -6.00
CA PHE A 23 2.53 0.55 -5.90
C PHE A 23 1.56 0.49 -7.09
N ARG A 24 0.24 0.54 -6.84
CA ARG A 24 -0.80 0.51 -7.88
C ARG A 24 -1.56 1.83 -7.94
N THR A 25 -1.72 2.38 -9.13
CA THR A 25 -2.66 3.49 -9.39
C THR A 25 -3.84 2.99 -10.20
N TYR A 26 -5.03 3.52 -9.94
CA TYR A 26 -6.23 3.24 -10.71
C TYR A 26 -6.61 4.46 -11.55
N LYS A 27 -7.10 4.21 -12.76
CA LYS A 27 -7.74 5.20 -13.63
C LYS A 27 -9.25 5.13 -13.45
N GLU A 28 -9.94 6.14 -13.94
CA GLU A 28 -11.41 6.24 -13.88
C GLU A 28 -12.13 5.08 -14.58
N ASP A 29 -11.52 4.52 -15.63
CA ASP A 29 -12.03 3.36 -16.38
C ASP A 29 -11.82 2.01 -15.67
N GLY A 30 -11.27 2.02 -14.45
CA GLY A 30 -10.94 0.82 -13.68
C GLY A 30 -9.65 0.13 -14.10
N SER A 31 -8.98 0.58 -15.18
CA SER A 31 -7.64 0.12 -15.51
C SER A 31 -6.63 0.62 -14.46
N PHE A 32 -5.51 -0.08 -14.35
CA PHE A 32 -4.49 0.25 -13.35
C PHE A 32 -3.08 0.21 -13.94
N ASN A 33 -2.14 0.87 -13.26
CA ASN A 33 -0.71 0.73 -13.50
C ASN A 33 -0.02 0.23 -12.24
N ASP A 34 0.85 -0.76 -12.39
CA ASP A 34 1.72 -1.25 -11.33
C ASP A 34 3.13 -0.70 -11.48
N TYR A 35 3.67 -0.20 -10.38
CA TYR A 35 5.03 0.31 -10.27
C TYR A 35 5.83 -0.58 -9.33
N GLU A 36 6.92 -1.14 -9.84
CA GLU A 36 7.90 -1.77 -8.98
C GLU A 36 8.62 -0.72 -8.13
N ILE A 37 8.85 -1.04 -6.85
CA ILE A 37 9.51 -0.16 -5.91
C ILE A 37 10.97 -0.58 -5.79
N TYR A 38 11.87 0.27 -6.30
CA TYR A 38 13.33 0.12 -6.18
C TYR A 38 13.95 1.13 -5.19
N HIS A 39 13.11 1.89 -4.49
CA HIS A 39 13.55 2.83 -3.46
C HIS A 39 13.74 2.07 -2.15
N SER A 40 14.90 2.23 -1.50
CA SER A 40 15.24 1.45 -0.30
C SER A 40 14.47 1.87 0.96
N ASP A 41 14.06 3.14 1.04
CA ASP A 41 13.38 3.71 2.21
C ASP A 41 12.36 4.78 1.78
N LEU A 42 11.29 4.33 1.11
CA LEU A 42 10.28 5.22 0.54
C LEU A 42 9.32 5.70 1.64
N GLU A 43 9.38 6.99 1.96
CA GLU A 43 8.43 7.62 2.88
C GLU A 43 7.02 7.65 2.27
N ILE A 44 6.03 7.21 3.06
CA ILE A 44 4.61 7.19 2.68
C ILE A 44 3.72 7.67 3.82
N GLU A 45 2.56 8.21 3.46
CA GLU A 45 1.46 8.50 4.38
C GLU A 45 0.32 7.50 4.13
N ILE A 46 -0.17 6.84 5.19
CA ILE A 46 -1.29 5.90 5.10
C ILE A 46 -2.58 6.67 5.37
N LEU A 47 -3.40 6.82 4.33
CA LEU A 47 -4.67 7.53 4.36
C LEU A 47 -5.88 6.58 4.31
N ASP A 48 -5.65 5.27 4.26
CA ASP A 48 -6.71 4.27 4.20
C ASP A 48 -7.37 4.12 5.57
N SER A 49 -8.65 4.47 5.66
CA SER A 49 -9.43 4.39 6.91
C SER A 49 -9.64 2.95 7.40
N ASP A 50 -9.45 1.95 6.55
CA ASP A 50 -9.53 0.54 6.93
C ASP A 50 -8.17 -0.05 7.33
N ALA A 51 -7.09 0.75 7.36
CA ALA A 51 -5.78 0.31 7.82
C ALA A 51 -5.62 0.48 9.34
N TYR A 52 -5.37 -0.63 10.04
CA TYR A 52 -5.23 -0.68 11.49
C TYR A 52 -3.88 -1.28 11.88
N ILE A 53 -3.27 -0.72 12.93
CA ILE A 53 -2.05 -1.28 13.53
C ILE A 53 -2.47 -2.33 14.56
N TYR A 54 -1.81 -3.48 14.51
CA TYR A 54 -1.92 -4.55 15.50
C TYR A 54 -0.55 -4.82 16.12
N ASP A 55 -0.57 -5.21 17.39
CA ASP A 55 0.61 -5.70 18.12
C ASP A 55 0.43 -7.19 18.41
N ARG A 56 1.41 -7.99 17.99
CA ARG A 56 1.51 -9.40 18.39
C ARG A 56 2.83 -9.63 19.11
N LYS A 57 2.83 -9.42 20.43
CA LYS A 57 3.97 -9.66 21.32
C LYS A 57 5.20 -8.80 20.97
N GLY A 58 4.98 -7.54 20.58
CA GLY A 58 6.01 -6.60 20.17
C GLY A 58 6.25 -6.54 18.67
N ASP A 59 5.71 -7.48 17.89
CA ASP A 59 5.71 -7.39 16.44
C ASP A 59 4.51 -6.56 15.98
N LEU A 60 4.78 -5.35 15.46
CA LEU A 60 3.78 -4.46 14.91
C LEU A 60 3.50 -4.81 13.44
N TYR A 61 2.22 -4.89 13.07
CA TYR A 61 1.78 -5.10 11.68
C TYR A 61 0.56 -4.25 11.35
N ILE A 62 0.40 -3.93 10.08
CA ILE A 62 -0.75 -3.21 9.55
C ILE A 62 -1.64 -4.23 8.83
N ASP A 63 -2.92 -4.24 9.16
CA ASP A 63 -3.94 -5.10 8.54
C ASP A 63 -5.25 -4.32 8.42
N HIS A 64 -6.28 -4.95 7.86
CA HIS A 64 -7.62 -4.40 7.79
C HIS A 64 -8.24 -4.17 9.18
N SER A 65 -9.30 -3.36 9.25
CA SER A 65 -10.04 -3.16 10.49
C SER A 65 -10.58 -4.49 11.07
N PRO A 66 -10.76 -4.60 12.40
CA PRO A 66 -11.33 -5.80 13.01
C PRO A 66 -12.68 -6.19 12.38
N LYS A 67 -13.50 -5.19 12.06
CA LYS A 67 -14.78 -5.36 11.37
C LYS A 67 -14.61 -6.02 10.00
N THR A 68 -13.69 -5.52 9.17
CA THR A 68 -13.38 -6.12 7.85
C THR A 68 -12.88 -7.57 8.00
N LEU A 69 -12.13 -7.85 9.07
CA LEU A 69 -11.64 -9.20 9.38
C LEU A 69 -12.72 -10.13 9.99
N GLY A 70 -13.95 -9.65 10.21
CA GLY A 70 -15.00 -10.43 10.88
C GLY A 70 -14.70 -10.74 12.35
N LYS A 71 -13.86 -9.93 13.00
CA LYS A 71 -13.53 -9.99 14.42
C LYS A 71 -14.35 -8.91 15.14
N GLU A 72 -15.54 -9.28 15.59
CA GLU A 72 -16.37 -8.47 16.50
C GLU A 72 -16.22 -8.93 17.94
#